data_AF-A0A946IVL5-F1
#
_entry.id   AF-A0A946IVL5-F1
#
_cell.length_a   1.000
_cell.length_b   1.000
_cell.length_c   1.000
_cell.angle_alpha   90.00
_cell.angle_beta   90.00
_cell.angle_gamma   90.00
#
_symmetry.space_group_name_H-M   'P 1'
#
loop_
_entity.id
_entity.type
_entity.pdbx_description
1 polymer ?
#
loop_
_entity_poly.entity_id
_entity_poly.type
_entity_poly.pdbx_seq_one_letter_code
_entity_poly.pdbx_strand_id
1 'polypeptide(L)'
;MFIFDSMTQGLALLAKRELQGAESLFLNVINDPHSQPEETKRARTFLNDIRACQTGDKSLDFDVYKKLVKKVVVSLDYVDDLLSEVYFSDASSYEEIDLQFSSRVPSLITRLKQIKIGDISGRDKLFQKMEKGGLQRVKKRLREMKKLNGSGHDFDSFRWKTIFRKFIEQINPILLERHLELLDYILATGEINLLDDPKLPVLTPKYIWIIESTLESEWYLLRSYFFKARSEIQSQFKKKEGTRKYWEEIKYKKIKIFEACKFSESNIQKFLFIDKLNYKTLEEIYEFSQELGLDLMPRDVSLALRGVDKAKDHIKERGGFLMGNRKVFQSQLLDLGFSKDNAYIIAKQAKRSNNHQISEAFENSLKVASDEIAWYRIPPKCQRIKADVEAQCTKHLSTVRIHLFERGRLNKLLLQAGKPLIRKYLEKVYGDKVSELHCYFRLETIHQYYKLKFFEYHDGQIPSVSELIKVSRKQFQSTLLQGYKTFLQKKRLDIPSSLYKAVSEHKSTTEWEDTYTTPEEKLLLRFWFLMDHGVTVNQKVVDSGVLKPGADIWNFVKGQGEECNS
;
A
#
# COMPACT_ATOMS: atom_id res chain seq x y z
N MET A 1 -33.71 51.00 9.75
CA MET A 1 -34.49 49.75 9.59
C MET A 1 -33.58 48.68 9.02
N PHE A 2 -33.45 47.54 9.70
CA PHE A 2 -32.67 46.41 9.17
C PHE A 2 -33.46 45.67 8.08
N ILE A 3 -32.83 45.49 6.90
CA ILE A 3 -33.53 45.06 5.69
C ILE A 3 -33.35 43.57 5.43
N PHE A 4 -34.26 42.70 5.88
CA PHE A 4 -34.18 41.26 5.62
C PHE A 4 -34.57 40.90 4.18
N ASP A 5 -35.63 41.52 3.68
CA ASP A 5 -36.16 41.29 2.34
C ASP A 5 -36.57 42.64 1.75
N SER A 6 -35.67 43.24 0.96
CA SER A 6 -35.89 44.53 0.30
C SER A 6 -37.17 44.54 -0.54
N MET A 7 -37.55 43.39 -1.11
CA MET A 7 -38.68 43.27 -2.02
C MET A 7 -40.01 43.29 -1.24
N THR A 8 -40.11 42.47 -0.19
CA THR A 8 -41.31 42.41 0.67
C THR A 8 -41.44 43.64 1.55
N GLN A 9 -40.33 44.13 2.10
CA GLN A 9 -40.34 45.36 2.91
C GLN A 9 -40.66 46.58 2.04
N GLY A 10 -40.14 46.66 0.81
CA GLY A 10 -40.52 47.70 -0.16
C GLY A 10 -42.00 47.68 -0.50
N LEU A 11 -42.58 46.50 -0.72
CA LEU A 11 -44.03 46.34 -0.92
C LEU A 11 -44.85 46.72 0.31
N ALA A 12 -44.36 46.45 1.52
CA ALA A 12 -45.02 46.83 2.76
C ALA A 12 -45.02 48.35 2.97
N LEU A 13 -43.91 49.03 2.65
CA LEU A 13 -43.83 50.50 2.67
C LEU A 13 -44.72 51.12 1.60
N LEU A 14 -44.73 50.54 0.39
CA LEU A 14 -45.61 50.96 -0.69
C LEU A 14 -47.08 50.84 -0.29
N ALA A 15 -47.48 49.74 0.34
CA ALA A 15 -48.84 49.53 0.86
C ALA A 15 -49.23 50.50 2.00
N LYS A 16 -48.23 51.04 2.73
CA LYS A 16 -48.40 52.08 3.76
C LYS A 16 -48.33 53.52 3.21
N ARG A 17 -48.19 53.69 1.90
CA ARG A 17 -48.01 54.98 1.19
C ARG A 17 -46.65 55.66 1.44
N GLU A 18 -45.65 54.93 1.92
CA GLU A 18 -44.28 55.43 2.09
C GLU A 18 -43.46 55.27 0.80
N LEU A 19 -43.68 56.15 -0.17
CA LEU A 19 -43.13 56.04 -1.54
C LEU A 19 -41.60 56.14 -1.58
N GLN A 20 -41.00 57.07 -0.85
CA GLN A 20 -39.53 57.28 -0.85
C GLN A 20 -38.79 56.08 -0.24
N GLY A 21 -39.32 55.51 0.85
CA GLY A 21 -38.77 54.30 1.46
C GLY A 21 -38.92 53.07 0.56
N ALA A 22 -40.06 52.92 -0.10
CA ALA A 22 -40.28 51.84 -1.07
C ALA A 22 -39.34 51.94 -2.28
N GLU A 23 -39.12 53.14 -2.82
CA GLU A 23 -38.22 53.38 -3.95
C GLU A 23 -36.77 52.99 -3.63
N SER A 24 -36.25 53.40 -2.46
CA SER A 24 -34.91 53.04 -2.02
C SER A 24 -34.73 51.52 -1.89
N LEU A 25 -35.73 50.80 -1.37
CA LEU A 25 -35.67 49.35 -1.24
C LEU A 25 -35.73 48.62 -2.59
N PHE A 26 -36.50 49.11 -3.56
CA PHE A 26 -36.53 48.53 -4.90
C PHE A 26 -35.24 48.80 -5.69
N LEU A 27 -34.60 49.96 -5.48
CA LEU A 27 -33.27 50.25 -6.03
C LEU A 27 -32.22 49.27 -5.47
N ASN A 28 -32.28 48.93 -4.18
CA ASN A 28 -31.38 47.94 -3.59
C ASN A 28 -31.53 46.55 -4.23
N VAL A 29 -32.74 46.15 -4.63
CA VAL A 29 -32.97 44.88 -5.37
C VAL A 29 -32.39 44.95 -6.79
N ILE A 30 -32.50 46.11 -7.45
CA ILE A 30 -31.98 46.28 -8.83
C ILE A 30 -30.44 46.31 -8.85
N ASN A 31 -29.83 46.87 -7.80
CA ASN A 31 -28.39 47.05 -7.69
C ASN A 31 -27.66 45.85 -7.05
N ASP A 32 -28.38 44.85 -6.51
CA ASP A 32 -27.79 43.65 -5.93
C ASP A 32 -27.30 42.69 -7.03
N PRO A 33 -25.99 42.39 -7.11
CA PRO A 33 -25.42 41.50 -8.13
C PRO A 33 -25.89 40.04 -8.04
N HIS A 34 -26.53 39.65 -6.93
CA HIS A 34 -27.05 38.29 -6.72
C HIS A 34 -28.57 38.19 -6.92
N SER A 35 -29.26 39.30 -7.20
CA SER A 35 -30.71 39.32 -7.40
C SER A 35 -31.13 38.64 -8.70
N GLN A 36 -32.26 37.92 -8.67
CA GLN A 36 -32.70 37.15 -9.82
C GLN A 36 -33.29 38.05 -10.93
N PRO A 37 -33.19 37.66 -12.22
CA PRO A 37 -33.74 38.44 -13.34
C PRO A 37 -35.24 38.72 -13.23
N GLU A 38 -36.02 37.80 -12.65
CA GLU A 38 -37.46 38.00 -12.43
C GLU A 38 -37.76 38.98 -11.29
N GLU A 39 -36.96 38.94 -10.22
CA GLU A 39 -37.09 39.83 -9.06
C GLU A 39 -36.71 41.27 -9.44
N THR A 40 -35.61 41.43 -10.18
CA THR A 40 -35.19 42.74 -10.72
C THR A 40 -36.20 43.30 -11.71
N LYS A 41 -36.83 42.46 -12.55
CA LYS A 41 -37.91 42.89 -13.44
C LYS A 41 -39.14 43.38 -12.65
N ARG A 42 -39.54 42.66 -11.59
CA ARG A 42 -40.65 43.08 -10.71
C ARG A 42 -40.33 44.38 -9.96
N ALA A 43 -39.12 44.50 -9.42
CA ALA A 43 -38.66 45.71 -8.74
C ALA A 43 -38.69 46.93 -9.68
N ARG A 44 -38.25 46.77 -10.94
CA ARG A 44 -38.36 47.82 -11.97
C ARG A 44 -39.80 48.22 -12.25
N THR A 45 -40.73 47.26 -12.32
CA THR A 45 -42.15 47.57 -12.51
C THR A 45 -42.70 48.41 -11.36
N PHE A 46 -42.44 48.04 -10.11
CA PHE A 46 -42.93 48.79 -8.95
C PHE A 46 -42.26 50.17 -8.81
N LEU A 47 -40.99 50.27 -9.16
CA LEU A 47 -40.26 51.55 -9.19
C LEU A 47 -40.79 52.49 -10.28
N ASN A 48 -41.15 51.96 -11.46
CA ASN A 48 -41.81 52.74 -12.51
C ASN A 48 -43.22 53.18 -12.09
N ASP A 49 -43.97 52.32 -11.39
CA ASP A 49 -45.28 52.67 -10.82
C ASP A 49 -45.16 53.82 -9.80
N ILE A 50 -44.16 53.79 -8.90
CA ILE A 50 -43.89 54.88 -7.94
C ILE A 50 -43.58 56.18 -8.68
N ARG A 51 -42.70 56.14 -9.69
CA ARG A 51 -42.30 57.33 -10.45
C ARG A 51 -43.44 57.92 -11.28
N ALA A 52 -44.29 57.09 -11.87
CA ALA A 52 -45.50 57.52 -12.57
C ALA A 52 -46.53 58.15 -11.61
N CYS A 53 -46.59 57.68 -10.36
CA CYS A 53 -47.42 58.28 -9.32
C CYS A 53 -46.89 59.64 -8.84
N GLN A 54 -45.57 59.78 -8.70
CA GLN A 54 -44.93 61.04 -8.29
C GLN A 54 -45.01 62.14 -9.35
N THR A 55 -45.05 61.77 -10.63
CA THR A 55 -45.18 62.68 -11.78
C THR A 55 -46.63 63.08 -12.10
N GLY A 56 -47.62 62.42 -11.47
CA GLY A 56 -49.05 62.71 -11.63
C GLY A 56 -49.76 61.90 -12.73
N ASP A 57 -49.03 61.03 -13.44
CA ASP A 57 -49.55 60.28 -14.60
C ASP A 57 -50.42 59.06 -14.23
N LYS A 58 -50.34 58.57 -12.98
CA LYS A 58 -51.04 57.34 -12.56
C LYS A 58 -51.41 57.35 -11.07
N SER A 59 -52.63 56.93 -10.73
CA SER A 59 -53.02 56.66 -9.34
C SER A 59 -52.70 55.20 -8.96
N LEU A 60 -52.01 54.99 -7.85
CA LEU A 60 -51.68 53.65 -7.34
C LEU A 60 -52.83 53.05 -6.54
N ASP A 61 -53.15 51.78 -6.80
CA ASP A 61 -54.05 50.99 -5.97
C ASP A 61 -53.26 50.29 -4.84
N PHE A 62 -53.30 50.90 -3.66
CA PHE A 62 -52.60 50.41 -2.48
C PHE A 62 -53.12 49.06 -1.95
N ASP A 63 -54.38 48.70 -2.24
CA ASP A 63 -54.96 47.42 -1.81
C ASP A 63 -54.42 46.24 -2.62
N VAL A 64 -54.02 46.48 -3.86
CA VAL A 64 -53.30 45.48 -4.68
C VAL A 64 -51.95 45.15 -4.05
N TYR A 65 -51.16 46.16 -3.66
CA TYR A 65 -49.87 45.94 -3.01
C TYR A 65 -50.02 45.28 -1.63
N LYS A 66 -51.05 45.63 -0.86
CA LYS A 66 -51.37 44.97 0.42
C LYS A 66 -51.71 43.48 0.27
N LYS A 67 -52.36 43.08 -0.83
CA LYS A 67 -52.61 41.66 -1.16
C LYS A 67 -51.33 40.92 -1.57
N LEU A 68 -50.38 41.60 -2.21
CA LEU A 68 -49.10 41.04 -2.60
C LEU A 68 -48.20 40.73 -1.39
N VAL A 69 -48.16 41.62 -0.38
CA VAL A 69 -47.40 41.41 0.86
C VAL A 69 -47.80 40.11 1.58
N LYS A 70 -49.09 39.77 1.60
CA LYS A 70 -49.60 38.57 2.30
C LYS A 70 -49.23 37.24 1.63
N LYS A 71 -48.76 37.24 0.38
CA LYS A 71 -48.42 36.02 -0.37
C LYS A 71 -46.95 35.63 -0.30
N VAL A 72 -46.07 36.47 0.23
CA VAL A 72 -44.63 36.19 0.25
C VAL A 72 -44.27 35.32 1.45
N VAL A 73 -44.40 34.01 1.28
CA VAL A 73 -43.72 33.02 2.13
C VAL A 73 -42.47 32.61 1.37
N VAL A 74 -41.28 32.82 1.96
CA VAL A 74 -40.01 32.38 1.37
C VAL A 74 -40.04 30.85 1.26
N SER A 75 -40.32 30.33 0.07
CA SER A 75 -40.35 28.88 -0.19
C SER A 75 -38.93 28.33 -0.21
N LEU A 76 -38.68 27.16 0.40
CA LEU A 76 -37.40 26.45 0.32
C LEU A 76 -37.27 25.54 -0.90
N ASP A 77 -38.24 25.56 -1.82
CA ASP A 77 -38.27 24.67 -3.00
C ASP A 77 -36.98 24.72 -3.83
N TYR A 78 -36.34 25.88 -3.90
CA TYR A 78 -35.09 26.07 -4.62
C TYR A 78 -33.89 25.35 -3.99
N VAL A 79 -33.87 25.23 -2.65
CA VAL A 79 -32.85 24.46 -1.92
C VAL A 79 -33.07 22.98 -2.21
N ASP A 80 -34.33 22.55 -2.16
CA ASP A 80 -34.69 21.17 -2.43
C ASP A 80 -34.32 20.77 -3.88
N ASP A 81 -34.56 21.65 -4.84
CA ASP A 81 -34.20 21.47 -6.25
C ASP A 81 -32.69 21.36 -6.44
N LEU A 82 -31.91 22.28 -5.86
CA LEU A 82 -30.45 22.23 -5.90
C LEU A 82 -29.91 20.91 -5.33
N LEU A 83 -30.36 20.53 -4.12
CA LEU A 83 -29.92 19.32 -3.45
C LEU A 83 -30.26 18.06 -4.28
N SER A 84 -31.44 18.07 -4.92
CA SER A 84 -31.86 17.01 -5.84
C SER A 84 -30.95 16.95 -7.06
N GLU A 85 -30.66 18.06 -7.72
CA GLU A 85 -29.79 18.10 -8.90
C GLU A 85 -28.37 17.62 -8.62
N VAL A 86 -27.76 18.05 -7.52
CA VAL A 86 -26.42 17.61 -7.15
C VAL A 86 -26.42 16.12 -6.81
N TYR A 87 -27.49 15.60 -6.17
CA TYR A 87 -27.63 14.17 -5.90
C TYR A 87 -27.59 13.30 -7.16
N PHE A 88 -28.27 13.73 -8.22
CA PHE A 88 -28.30 13.02 -9.50
C PHE A 88 -27.15 13.41 -10.46
N SER A 89 -26.21 14.24 -10.04
CA SER A 89 -25.02 14.55 -10.84
C SER A 89 -24.05 13.37 -10.90
N ASP A 90 -23.18 13.37 -11.91
CA ASP A 90 -22.12 12.35 -12.08
C ASP A 90 -20.95 12.52 -11.09
N ALA A 91 -21.00 13.53 -10.22
CA ALA A 91 -19.93 13.80 -9.25
C ALA A 91 -19.73 12.62 -8.31
N SER A 92 -18.51 12.08 -8.27
CA SER A 92 -18.14 10.86 -7.55
C SER A 92 -17.15 11.13 -6.41
N SER A 93 -16.34 12.18 -6.52
CA SER A 93 -15.38 12.60 -5.50
C SER A 93 -15.89 13.78 -4.66
N TYR A 94 -15.28 13.96 -3.48
CA TYR A 94 -15.60 15.09 -2.59
C TYR A 94 -15.34 16.45 -3.26
N GLU A 95 -14.25 16.56 -4.01
CA GLU A 95 -13.83 17.77 -4.73
C GLU A 95 -14.84 18.13 -5.84
N GLU A 96 -15.31 17.13 -6.59
CA GLU A 96 -16.32 17.33 -7.64
C GLU A 96 -17.66 17.83 -7.06
N ILE A 97 -18.10 17.25 -5.94
CA ILE A 97 -19.35 17.67 -5.28
C ILE A 97 -19.21 19.11 -4.75
N ASP A 98 -18.06 19.46 -4.19
CA ASP A 98 -17.81 20.81 -3.66
C ASP A 98 -17.78 21.87 -4.77
N LEU A 99 -17.21 21.52 -5.93
CA LEU A 99 -17.21 22.37 -7.12
C LEU A 99 -18.63 22.58 -7.68
N GLN A 100 -19.47 21.53 -7.68
CA GLN A 100 -20.88 21.65 -8.06
C GLN A 100 -21.63 22.63 -7.15
N PHE A 101 -21.42 22.58 -5.84
CA PHE A 101 -22.03 23.56 -4.93
C PHE A 101 -21.47 24.96 -5.11
N SER A 102 -20.15 25.12 -5.22
CA SER A 102 -19.50 26.42 -5.40
C SER A 102 -20.03 27.16 -6.64
N SER A 103 -20.37 26.45 -7.71
CA SER A 103 -20.94 27.05 -8.92
C SER A 103 -22.42 27.44 -8.83
N ARG A 104 -23.21 26.77 -7.97
CA ARG A 104 -24.68 26.93 -7.95
C ARG A 104 -25.22 27.64 -6.71
N VAL A 105 -24.52 27.58 -5.57
CA VAL A 105 -24.86 28.31 -4.34
C VAL A 105 -24.97 29.83 -4.55
N PRO A 106 -24.17 30.49 -5.40
CA PRO A 106 -24.31 31.92 -5.67
C PRO A 106 -25.73 32.36 -6.07
N SER A 107 -26.46 31.54 -6.83
CA SER A 107 -27.85 31.85 -7.23
C SER A 107 -28.87 31.78 -6.08
N LEU A 108 -28.46 31.27 -4.92
CA LEU A 108 -29.29 31.13 -3.72
C LEU A 108 -28.97 32.17 -2.66
N ILE A 109 -27.88 32.94 -2.80
CA ILE A 109 -27.39 33.88 -1.77
C ILE A 109 -28.47 34.87 -1.37
N THR A 110 -29.11 35.54 -2.32
CA THR A 110 -30.16 36.55 -2.03
C THR A 110 -31.33 35.94 -1.27
N ARG A 111 -31.73 34.70 -1.60
CA ARG A 111 -32.82 33.99 -0.91
C ARG A 111 -32.41 33.49 0.48
N LEU A 112 -31.15 33.10 0.66
CA LEU A 112 -30.61 32.71 1.96
C LEU A 112 -30.49 33.93 2.90
N LYS A 113 -30.08 35.09 2.38
CA LYS A 113 -29.98 36.35 3.14
C LYS A 113 -31.35 36.88 3.62
N GLN A 114 -32.44 36.48 2.97
CA GLN A 114 -33.82 36.77 3.40
C GLN A 114 -34.26 35.92 4.60
N ILE A 115 -33.53 34.84 4.92
CA ILE A 115 -33.90 33.96 6.03
C ILE A 115 -33.47 34.60 7.34
N LYS A 116 -34.47 34.93 8.15
CA LYS A 116 -34.26 35.42 9.50
C LYS A 116 -33.94 34.26 10.45
N ILE A 117 -32.77 34.31 11.08
CA ILE A 117 -32.33 33.36 12.10
C ILE A 117 -32.29 34.12 13.43
N GLY A 118 -33.20 33.77 14.35
CA GLY A 118 -33.25 34.39 15.68
C GLY A 118 -32.23 33.80 16.66
N ASP A 119 -31.97 32.49 16.57
CA ASP A 119 -31.06 31.79 17.46
C ASP A 119 -30.52 30.48 16.84
N ILE A 120 -29.62 29.81 17.58
CA ILE A 120 -29.05 28.51 17.19
C ILE A 120 -30.16 27.45 17.01
N SER A 121 -31.22 27.48 17.82
CA SER A 121 -32.35 26.53 17.67
C SER A 121 -33.11 26.75 16.36
N GLY A 122 -33.32 28.01 15.98
CA GLY A 122 -33.93 28.42 14.72
C GLY A 122 -33.11 27.98 13.52
N ARG A 123 -31.79 28.14 13.57
CA ARG A 123 -30.86 27.62 12.56
C ARG A 123 -30.95 26.10 12.42
N ASP A 124 -30.90 25.36 13.53
CA ASP A 124 -30.95 23.90 13.49
C ASP A 124 -32.31 23.39 12.96
N LYS A 125 -33.41 24.08 13.29
CA LYS A 125 -34.73 23.80 12.71
C LYS A 125 -34.78 24.09 11.21
N LEU A 126 -34.12 25.16 10.76
CA LEU A 126 -34.02 25.50 9.34
C LEU A 126 -33.31 24.39 8.57
N PHE A 127 -32.16 23.94 9.05
CA PHE A 127 -31.43 22.85 8.37
C PHE A 127 -32.20 21.54 8.38
N GLN A 128 -32.90 21.21 9.47
CA GLN A 128 -33.79 20.03 9.48
C GLN A 128 -34.92 20.13 8.45
N LYS A 129 -35.44 21.34 8.20
CA LYS A 129 -36.45 21.55 7.14
C LYS A 129 -35.83 21.36 5.76
N MET A 130 -34.68 21.96 5.50
CA MET A 130 -33.94 21.78 4.23
C MET A 130 -33.57 20.31 3.98
N GLU A 131 -33.08 19.60 5.00
CA GLU A 131 -32.73 18.19 4.90
C GLU A 131 -33.95 17.34 4.54
N LYS A 132 -35.08 17.56 5.21
CA LYS A 132 -36.32 16.81 4.96
C LYS A 132 -36.91 17.12 3.59
N GLY A 133 -36.93 18.39 3.18
CA GLY A 133 -37.44 18.84 1.88
C GLY A 133 -36.65 18.23 0.73
N GLY A 134 -35.32 18.42 0.75
CA GLY A 134 -34.43 17.86 -0.26
C GLY A 134 -34.49 16.34 -0.31
N LEU A 135 -34.53 15.65 0.85
CA LEU A 135 -34.66 14.19 0.90
C LEU A 135 -35.99 13.71 0.30
N GLN A 136 -37.10 14.42 0.58
CA GLN A 136 -38.39 14.11 -0.01
C GLN A 136 -38.37 14.28 -1.53
N ARG A 137 -37.72 15.33 -2.04
CA ARG A 137 -37.60 15.60 -3.48
C ARG A 137 -36.75 14.55 -4.19
N VAL A 138 -35.61 14.16 -3.61
CA VAL A 138 -34.76 13.05 -4.11
C VAL A 138 -35.57 11.75 -4.16
N LYS A 139 -36.25 11.39 -3.06
CA LYS A 139 -37.09 10.17 -3.00
C LYS A 139 -38.26 10.21 -3.97
N LYS A 140 -38.81 11.39 -4.28
CA LYS A 140 -39.87 11.55 -5.28
C LYS A 140 -39.32 11.27 -6.68
N ARG A 141 -38.19 11.88 -7.04
CA ARG A 141 -37.52 11.70 -8.34
C ARG A 141 -37.03 10.27 -8.56
N LEU A 142 -36.49 9.60 -7.53
CA LEU A 142 -36.15 8.17 -7.58
C LEU A 142 -37.37 7.28 -7.87
N ARG A 143 -38.53 7.58 -7.25
CA ARG A 143 -39.78 6.85 -7.50
C ARG A 143 -40.29 7.07 -8.94
N GLU A 144 -40.15 8.27 -9.47
CA GLU A 144 -40.53 8.61 -10.86
C GLU A 144 -39.61 7.90 -11.86
N MET A 145 -38.30 7.91 -11.65
CA MET A 145 -37.34 7.19 -12.51
C MET A 145 -37.55 5.67 -12.49
N LYS A 146 -37.86 5.10 -11.31
CA LYS A 146 -38.18 3.67 -11.18
C LYS A 146 -39.43 3.26 -11.96
N LYS A 147 -40.42 4.15 -12.10
CA LYS A 147 -41.62 3.93 -12.92
C LYS A 147 -41.34 3.98 -14.43
N LEU A 148 -40.36 4.78 -14.86
CA LEU A 148 -40.04 4.99 -16.26
C LEU A 148 -39.08 3.94 -16.83
N ASN A 149 -38.06 3.52 -16.08
CA ASN A 149 -36.93 2.75 -16.64
C ASN A 149 -36.82 1.30 -16.14
N GLY A 150 -37.73 0.83 -15.27
CA GLY A 150 -37.74 -0.56 -14.73
C GLY A 150 -36.55 -0.93 -13.82
N SER A 151 -35.46 -0.17 -13.85
CA SER A 151 -34.27 -0.27 -13.02
C SER A 151 -34.02 1.09 -12.35
N GLY A 152 -34.50 1.24 -11.11
CA GLY A 152 -34.20 2.41 -10.29
C GLY A 152 -33.03 2.10 -9.37
N HIS A 153 -32.01 2.97 -9.35
CA HIS A 153 -31.00 2.93 -8.29
C HIS A 153 -31.70 3.13 -6.92
N ASP A 154 -31.33 2.31 -5.94
CA ASP A 154 -31.80 2.50 -4.58
C ASP A 154 -31.22 3.78 -3.97
N PHE A 155 -31.92 4.33 -2.98
CA PHE A 155 -31.46 5.53 -2.29
C PHE A 155 -30.14 5.28 -1.55
N ASP A 156 -29.08 5.94 -1.99
CA ASP A 156 -27.79 5.97 -1.30
C ASP A 156 -27.81 6.99 -0.16
N SER A 157 -27.85 6.46 1.07
CA SER A 157 -27.82 7.21 2.32
C SER A 157 -26.47 7.92 2.56
N PHE A 158 -25.36 7.33 2.10
CA PHE A 158 -24.03 7.91 2.28
C PHE A 158 -23.82 9.09 1.34
N ARG A 159 -24.20 8.94 0.06
CA ARG A 159 -24.17 10.04 -0.91
C ARG A 159 -25.02 11.23 -0.44
N TRP A 160 -26.23 10.98 0.05
CA TRP A 160 -27.10 12.03 0.58
C TRP A 160 -26.45 12.80 1.73
N LYS A 161 -25.86 12.07 2.69
CA LYS A 161 -25.16 12.70 3.82
C LYS A 161 -24.01 13.59 3.36
N THR A 162 -23.19 13.12 2.42
CA THR A 162 -22.08 13.90 1.86
C THR A 162 -22.55 15.17 1.17
N ILE A 163 -23.58 15.07 0.33
CA ILE A 163 -24.13 16.21 -0.41
C ILE A 163 -24.73 17.24 0.53
N PHE A 164 -25.53 16.79 1.49
CA PHE A 164 -26.12 17.69 2.48
C PHE A 164 -25.03 18.33 3.35
N ARG A 165 -24.00 17.57 3.75
CA ARG A 165 -22.84 18.10 4.49
C ARG A 165 -22.16 19.24 3.71
N LYS A 166 -21.81 19.00 2.45
CA LYS A 166 -21.15 19.99 1.58
C LYS A 166 -22.00 21.22 1.33
N PHE A 167 -23.30 21.03 1.12
CA PHE A 167 -24.24 22.14 1.00
C PHE A 167 -24.23 23.04 2.25
N ILE A 168 -24.33 22.46 3.45
CA ILE A 168 -24.30 23.21 4.71
C ILE A 168 -22.96 23.94 4.92
N GLU A 169 -21.85 23.29 4.56
CA GLU A 169 -20.49 23.86 4.55
C GLU A 169 -20.45 25.19 3.78
N GLN A 170 -21.11 25.23 2.62
CA GLN A 170 -21.12 26.40 1.72
C GLN A 170 -22.12 27.49 2.13
N ILE A 171 -23.32 27.14 2.64
CA ILE A 171 -24.36 28.15 2.93
C ILE A 171 -24.21 28.84 4.28
N ASN A 172 -23.49 28.25 5.22
CA ASN A 172 -23.44 28.82 6.57
C ASN A 172 -22.64 30.08 6.74
N PRO A 173 -21.47 30.26 6.11
CA PRO A 173 -20.80 31.54 6.19
C PRO A 173 -21.76 32.67 5.83
N ILE A 174 -22.57 32.47 4.78
CA ILE A 174 -23.60 33.42 4.33
C ILE A 174 -24.69 33.65 5.39
N LEU A 175 -25.24 32.58 5.98
CA LEU A 175 -26.30 32.70 7.00
C LEU A 175 -25.79 33.28 8.32
N LEU A 176 -24.55 32.98 8.68
CA LEU A 176 -23.90 33.45 9.90
C LEU A 176 -23.50 34.92 9.77
N GLU A 177 -22.84 35.30 8.67
CA GLU A 177 -22.52 36.70 8.34
C GLU A 177 -23.79 37.55 8.46
N ARG A 178 -24.90 37.08 7.88
CA ARG A 178 -26.18 37.78 7.95
C ARG A 178 -26.74 37.90 9.37
N HIS A 179 -26.55 36.90 10.21
CA HIS A 179 -26.95 36.95 11.61
C HIS A 179 -26.05 37.89 12.42
N LEU A 180 -24.76 37.94 12.13
CA LEU A 180 -23.83 38.86 12.79
C LEU A 180 -24.13 40.32 12.41
N GLU A 181 -24.45 40.61 11.15
CA GLU A 181 -24.94 41.93 10.71
C GLU A 181 -26.20 42.36 11.48
N LEU A 182 -27.13 41.42 11.74
CA LEU A 182 -28.33 41.70 12.55
C LEU A 182 -27.96 42.03 14.00
N LEU A 183 -27.05 41.26 14.59
CA LEU A 183 -26.59 41.46 15.96
C LEU A 183 -25.87 42.81 16.13
N ASP A 184 -25.01 43.17 15.18
CA ASP A 184 -24.32 44.45 15.15
C ASP A 184 -25.31 45.63 15.02
N TYR A 185 -26.31 45.50 14.14
CA TYR A 185 -27.38 46.48 14.03
C TYR A 185 -28.19 46.63 15.34
N ILE A 186 -28.46 45.53 16.05
CA ILE A 186 -29.17 45.57 17.34
C ILE A 186 -28.32 46.28 18.40
N LEU A 187 -27.01 46.07 18.44
CA LEU A 187 -26.11 46.81 19.33
C LEU A 187 -26.14 48.31 19.03
N ALA A 188 -26.12 48.70 17.75
CA ALA A 188 -26.10 50.10 17.34
C ALA A 188 -27.44 50.84 17.59
N THR A 189 -28.58 50.15 17.45
CA THR A 189 -29.91 50.78 17.45
C THR A 189 -30.76 50.48 18.68
N GLY A 190 -30.43 49.45 19.45
CA GLY A 190 -31.22 48.99 20.60
C GLY A 190 -32.48 48.19 20.22
N GLU A 191 -32.73 47.91 18.94
CA GLU A 191 -33.94 47.24 18.43
C GLU A 191 -33.94 45.71 18.66
N ILE A 192 -33.83 45.25 19.91
CA ILE A 192 -33.74 43.81 20.26
C ILE A 192 -34.95 42.96 19.82
N ASN A 193 -36.11 43.60 19.64
CA ASN A 193 -37.32 42.96 19.13
C ASN A 193 -37.12 42.34 17.74
N LEU A 194 -36.07 42.74 17.01
CA LEU A 194 -35.69 42.12 15.74
C LEU A 194 -35.21 40.68 15.88
N LEU A 195 -34.97 40.12 17.08
CA LEU A 195 -34.69 38.69 17.26
C LEU A 195 -35.95 37.81 17.34
N ASP A 196 -37.15 38.41 17.36
CA ASP A 196 -38.45 37.74 17.52
C ASP A 196 -38.54 36.82 18.76
N ASP A 197 -37.71 37.06 19.79
CA ASP A 197 -37.82 36.35 21.07
C ASP A 197 -38.79 37.11 22.00
N PRO A 198 -39.97 36.55 22.32
CA PRO A 198 -40.93 37.19 23.22
C PRO A 198 -40.39 37.39 24.64
N LYS A 199 -39.28 36.75 25.00
CA LYS A 199 -38.60 36.89 26.30
C LYS A 199 -37.62 38.06 26.34
N LEU A 200 -37.36 38.73 25.21
CA LEU A 200 -36.37 39.81 25.08
C LEU A 200 -37.05 41.15 24.70
N PRO A 201 -37.85 41.76 25.59
CA PRO A 201 -38.54 43.01 25.26
C PRO A 201 -37.61 44.25 25.27
N VAL A 202 -36.46 44.18 25.94
CA VAL A 202 -35.52 45.31 26.12
C VAL A 202 -34.07 44.80 26.08
N LEU A 203 -33.18 45.57 25.44
CA LEU A 203 -31.75 45.30 25.40
C LEU A 203 -31.11 45.59 26.77
N THR A 204 -30.83 44.54 27.55
CA THR A 204 -30.20 44.66 28.88
C THR A 204 -28.67 44.59 28.78
N PRO A 205 -27.92 45.09 29.78
CA PRO A 205 -26.44 44.99 29.81
C PRO A 205 -25.92 43.56 29.65
N LYS A 206 -26.67 42.56 30.15
CA LYS A 206 -26.37 41.14 29.96
C LYS A 206 -26.43 40.73 28.49
N TYR A 207 -27.42 41.20 27.75
CA TYR A 207 -27.57 40.87 26.33
C TYR A 207 -26.57 41.64 25.47
N ILE A 208 -26.25 42.89 25.82
CA ILE A 208 -25.16 43.65 25.18
C ILE A 208 -23.85 42.86 25.26
N TRP A 209 -23.46 42.43 26.46
CA TRP A 209 -22.25 41.64 26.66
C TRP A 209 -22.25 40.31 25.89
N ILE A 210 -23.39 39.62 25.80
CA ILE A 210 -23.54 38.38 25.03
C ILE A 210 -23.33 38.65 23.53
N ILE A 211 -23.91 39.73 23.00
CA ILE A 211 -23.81 40.06 21.58
C ILE A 211 -22.38 40.48 21.22
N GLU A 212 -21.76 41.36 22.02
CA GLU A 212 -20.35 41.77 21.87
C GLU A 212 -19.42 40.55 21.89
N SER A 213 -19.58 39.66 22.87
CA SER A 213 -18.80 38.42 22.95
C SER A 213 -18.99 37.50 21.73
N THR A 214 -20.18 37.49 21.14
CA THR A 214 -20.52 36.67 19.96
C THR A 214 -19.88 37.23 18.70
N LEU A 215 -19.86 38.56 18.54
CA LEU A 215 -19.17 39.25 17.44
C LEU A 215 -17.65 39.07 17.53
N GLU A 216 -17.07 39.20 18.74
CA GLU A 216 -15.63 38.94 18.96
C GLU A 216 -15.22 37.49 18.65
N SER A 217 -16.16 36.53 18.72
CA SER A 217 -15.91 35.12 18.46
C SER A 217 -16.44 34.62 17.11
N GLU A 218 -16.70 35.53 16.16
CA GLU A 218 -17.12 35.28 14.77
C GLU A 218 -16.35 34.13 14.10
N TRP A 219 -15.02 34.12 14.21
CA TRP A 219 -14.17 33.10 13.59
C TRP A 219 -14.42 31.68 14.13
N TYR A 220 -14.83 31.56 15.39
CA TYR A 220 -15.20 30.27 16.00
C TYR A 220 -16.57 29.78 15.52
N LEU A 221 -17.51 30.70 15.29
CA LEU A 221 -18.85 30.39 14.79
C LEU A 221 -18.82 29.93 13.33
N LEU A 222 -17.97 30.55 12.50
CA LEU A 222 -17.67 30.12 11.13
C LEU A 222 -17.09 28.70 11.07
N ARG A 223 -16.29 28.32 12.09
CA ARG A 223 -15.72 26.98 12.25
C ARG A 223 -16.66 25.97 12.90
N SER A 224 -17.73 26.41 13.56
CA SER A 224 -18.61 25.56 14.37
C SER A 224 -19.58 24.75 13.51
N TYR A 225 -19.04 23.73 12.81
CA TYR A 225 -19.87 22.72 12.18
C TYR A 225 -19.39 21.29 12.30
N PHE A 226 -20.29 20.41 12.71
CA PHE A 226 -21.19 19.73 11.76
C PHE A 226 -22.33 19.01 12.50
N PHE A 227 -23.42 18.71 11.77
CA PHE A 227 -24.58 17.95 12.23
C PHE A 227 -24.19 16.76 13.12
N LYS A 228 -24.69 16.76 14.35
CA LYS A 228 -24.90 15.55 15.13
C LYS A 228 -26.27 15.00 14.75
N ALA A 229 -26.39 13.69 14.56
CA ALA A 229 -27.72 13.07 14.57
C ALA A 229 -28.40 13.42 15.90
N ARG A 230 -29.72 13.67 15.91
CA ARG A 230 -30.46 14.01 17.15
C ARG A 230 -30.18 13.05 18.32
N SER A 231 -29.91 11.77 18.01
CA SER A 231 -29.49 10.73 18.97
C SER A 231 -28.09 10.95 19.58
N GLU A 232 -27.18 11.62 18.86
CA GLU A 232 -25.80 11.89 19.28
C GLU A 232 -25.67 13.18 20.11
N ILE A 233 -26.60 14.13 19.96
CA ILE A 233 -26.64 15.34 20.79
C ILE A 233 -27.10 14.99 22.22
N GLN A 234 -28.04 14.05 22.33
CA GLN A 234 -28.71 13.72 23.59
C GLN A 234 -27.77 13.12 24.65
N SER A 235 -26.74 12.37 24.24
CA SER A 235 -25.73 11.81 25.15
C SER A 235 -24.64 12.83 25.55
N GLN A 236 -24.47 13.90 24.78
CA GLN A 236 -23.41 14.88 24.97
C GLN A 236 -23.80 16.10 25.82
N PHE A 237 -25.10 16.35 26.01
CA PHE A 237 -25.61 17.38 26.93
C PHE A 237 -25.28 17.14 28.41
N LYS A 238 -24.68 16.00 28.77
CA LYS A 238 -24.20 15.70 30.13
C LYS A 238 -22.78 16.17 30.44
N LYS A 239 -22.03 16.74 29.47
CA LYS A 239 -20.60 17.10 29.63
C LYS A 239 -20.40 18.63 29.67
N LYS A 240 -19.44 19.11 30.48
CA LYS A 240 -19.10 20.54 30.63
C LYS A 240 -18.53 21.12 29.32
N GLU A 241 -18.82 22.40 29.05
CA GLU A 241 -18.63 23.09 27.78
C GLU A 241 -17.18 23.15 27.26
N GLY A 242 -16.18 23.26 28.15
CA GLY A 242 -14.76 23.27 27.77
C GLY A 242 -14.26 21.95 27.18
N THR A 243 -14.83 20.81 27.58
CA THR A 243 -14.45 19.50 27.04
C THR A 243 -14.98 19.31 25.63
N ARG A 244 -16.10 19.95 25.27
CA ARG A 244 -16.72 19.88 23.94
C ARG A 244 -15.81 20.47 22.85
N LYS A 245 -15.19 21.63 23.12
CA LYS A 245 -14.32 22.34 22.17
C LYS A 245 -13.11 21.49 21.74
N TYR A 246 -12.44 20.86 22.70
CA TYR A 246 -11.27 20.02 22.46
C TYR A 246 -11.58 18.76 21.63
N TRP A 247 -12.72 18.11 21.89
CA TRP A 247 -13.14 16.91 21.15
C TRP A 247 -13.56 17.21 19.71
N GLU A 248 -14.14 18.39 19.45
CA GLU A 248 -14.52 18.84 18.10
C GLU A 248 -13.25 19.14 17.26
N GLU A 249 -12.24 19.79 17.83
CA GLU A 249 -10.97 20.07 17.15
C GLU A 249 -10.20 18.79 16.76
N ILE A 250 -10.09 17.83 17.69
CA ILE A 250 -9.39 16.57 17.45
C ILE A 250 -10.04 15.75 16.33
N LYS A 251 -11.37 15.70 16.29
CA LYS A 251 -12.08 14.96 15.23
C LYS A 251 -11.82 15.56 13.86
N TYR A 252 -11.80 16.88 13.75
CA TYR A 252 -11.52 17.56 12.49
C TYR A 252 -10.12 17.27 11.96
N LYS A 253 -9.11 17.34 12.83
CA LYS A 253 -7.73 17.05 12.42
C LYS A 253 -7.58 15.61 11.89
N LYS A 254 -8.31 14.64 12.47
CA LYS A 254 -8.36 13.26 11.94
C LYS A 254 -9.04 13.16 10.58
N ILE A 255 -10.18 13.85 10.40
CA ILE A 255 -10.92 13.84 9.13
C ILE A 255 -10.05 14.37 7.99
N LYS A 256 -9.31 15.47 8.23
CA LYS A 256 -8.37 16.02 7.25
C LYS A 256 -7.34 15.01 6.76
N ILE A 257 -6.74 14.24 7.67
CA ILE A 257 -5.78 13.19 7.31
C ILE A 257 -6.46 12.11 6.45
N PHE A 258 -7.67 11.69 6.80
CA PHE A 258 -8.40 10.68 6.03
C PHE A 258 -8.84 11.18 4.65
N GLU A 259 -9.29 12.43 4.55
CA GLU A 259 -9.66 13.08 3.29
C GLU A 259 -8.42 13.22 2.38
N ALA A 260 -7.28 13.66 2.93
CA ALA A 260 -6.01 13.75 2.19
C ALA A 260 -5.56 12.38 1.64
N CYS A 261 -5.83 11.29 2.37
CA CYS A 261 -5.54 9.92 1.95
C CYS A 261 -6.67 9.25 1.14
N LYS A 262 -7.69 10.00 0.70
CA LYS A 262 -8.81 9.52 -0.13
C LYS A 262 -9.61 8.36 0.48
N PHE A 263 -9.79 8.34 1.80
CA PHE A 263 -10.61 7.31 2.45
C PHE A 263 -12.08 7.46 2.06
N SER A 264 -12.78 6.33 1.90
CA SER A 264 -14.23 6.32 1.74
C SER A 264 -14.94 6.70 3.05
N GLU A 265 -16.13 7.30 2.94
CA GLU A 265 -16.91 7.74 4.10
C GLU A 265 -17.21 6.62 5.09
N SER A 266 -17.48 5.40 4.59
CA SER A 266 -17.66 4.21 5.44
C SER A 266 -16.44 3.93 6.32
N ASN A 267 -15.23 4.06 5.76
CA ASN A 267 -13.99 3.88 6.49
C ASN A 267 -13.73 5.04 7.46
N ILE A 268 -14.00 6.28 7.07
CA ILE A 268 -13.87 7.46 7.94
C ILE A 268 -14.76 7.28 9.16
N GLN A 269 -16.06 7.03 8.96
CA GLN A 269 -17.02 6.82 10.05
C GLN A 269 -16.60 5.66 10.96
N LYS A 270 -16.10 4.56 10.38
CA LYS A 270 -15.59 3.43 11.15
C LYS A 270 -14.42 3.79 12.07
N PHE A 271 -13.44 4.57 11.60
CA PHE A 271 -12.25 4.91 12.39
C PHE A 271 -12.44 6.13 13.30
N LEU A 272 -13.34 7.05 12.95
CA LEU A 272 -13.58 8.29 13.69
C LEU A 272 -14.14 8.03 15.11
N PHE A 273 -14.98 7.00 15.25
CA PHE A 273 -15.64 6.65 16.52
C PHE A 273 -14.91 5.59 17.34
N ILE A 274 -13.73 5.13 16.90
CA ILE A 274 -12.93 4.21 17.70
C ILE A 274 -12.17 5.03 18.75
N ASP A 275 -12.60 4.93 20.01
CA ASP A 275 -12.01 5.64 21.16
C ASP A 275 -10.50 5.39 21.32
N LYS A 276 -10.00 4.25 20.84
CA LYS A 276 -8.58 3.87 20.91
C LYS A 276 -7.69 4.59 19.88
N LEU A 277 -8.24 5.21 18.84
CA LEU A 277 -7.44 5.93 17.86
C LEU A 277 -7.14 7.32 18.39
N ASN A 278 -5.93 7.57 18.91
CA ASN A 278 -5.52 8.93 19.27
C ASN A 278 -5.16 9.73 18.01
N TYR A 279 -5.37 11.05 18.00
CA TYR A 279 -4.95 11.92 16.90
C TYR A 279 -3.43 11.87 16.71
N LYS A 280 -2.65 11.96 17.80
CA LYS A 280 -1.18 11.88 17.75
C LYS A 280 -0.70 10.58 17.07
N THR A 281 -1.38 9.47 17.33
CA THR A 281 -1.06 8.19 16.70
C THR A 281 -1.38 8.18 15.21
N LEU A 282 -2.49 8.81 14.80
CA LEU A 282 -2.88 8.93 13.39
C LEU A 282 -1.92 9.86 12.62
N GLU A 283 -1.54 10.97 13.24
CA GLU A 283 -0.57 11.93 12.72
C GLU A 283 0.80 11.27 12.53
N GLU A 284 1.29 10.54 13.54
CA GLU A 284 2.58 9.85 13.49
C GLU A 284 2.68 8.81 12.35
N ILE A 285 1.63 8.00 12.13
CA ILE A 285 1.62 7.04 11.02
C ILE A 285 1.44 7.72 9.66
N TYR A 286 0.77 8.87 9.63
CA TYR A 286 0.56 9.66 8.42
C TYR A 286 1.85 10.31 7.96
N GLU A 287 2.56 11.01 8.86
CA GLU A 287 3.89 11.58 8.59
C GLU A 287 4.86 10.50 8.10
N PHE A 288 4.91 9.36 8.81
CA PHE A 288 5.75 8.22 8.42
C PHE A 288 5.42 7.65 7.03
N SER A 289 4.13 7.63 6.66
CA SER A 289 3.70 7.20 5.32
C SER A 289 4.11 8.20 4.25
N GLN A 290 4.00 9.50 4.54
CA GLN A 290 4.38 10.59 3.63
C GLN A 290 5.90 10.65 3.40
N GLU A 291 6.71 10.39 4.44
CA GLU A 291 8.18 10.27 4.31
C GLU A 291 8.58 9.18 3.29
N LEU A 292 7.77 8.13 3.15
CA LEU A 292 7.97 7.04 2.22
C LEU A 292 7.26 7.26 0.87
N GLY A 293 6.62 8.41 0.66
CA GLY A 293 5.86 8.74 -0.55
C GLY A 293 4.61 7.88 -0.75
N LEU A 294 4.01 7.39 0.34
CA LEU A 294 2.84 6.52 0.31
C LEU A 294 1.62 7.18 0.94
N ASP A 295 0.45 6.90 0.37
CA ASP A 295 -0.83 7.22 1.01
C ASP A 295 -1.19 6.20 2.08
N LEU A 296 -1.76 6.70 3.18
CA LEU A 296 -2.25 5.87 4.27
C LEU A 296 -3.43 5.01 3.78
N MET A 297 -3.55 3.76 4.25
CA MET A 297 -4.67 2.88 3.91
C MET A 297 -5.48 2.47 5.15
N PRO A 298 -6.77 2.08 4.99
CA PRO A 298 -7.61 1.60 6.10
C PRO A 298 -6.97 0.49 6.95
N ARG A 299 -6.15 -0.36 6.32
CA ARG A 299 -5.43 -1.43 7.01
C ARG A 299 -4.34 -0.90 7.94
N ASP A 300 -3.63 0.17 7.56
CA ASP A 300 -2.57 0.78 8.38
C ASP A 300 -3.16 1.35 9.66
N VAL A 301 -4.27 2.09 9.54
CA VAL A 301 -5.03 2.62 10.69
C VAL A 301 -5.52 1.49 11.59
N SER A 302 -6.03 0.41 11.00
CA SER A 302 -6.48 -0.77 11.76
C SER A 302 -5.35 -1.46 12.51
N LEU A 303 -4.13 -1.48 11.94
CA LEU A 303 -2.95 -2.03 12.59
C LEU A 303 -2.42 -1.09 13.69
N ALA A 304 -2.52 0.23 13.49
CA ALA A 304 -2.12 1.22 14.48
C ALA A 304 -2.94 1.11 15.78
N LEU A 305 -4.23 0.72 15.67
CA LEU A 305 -5.06 0.37 16.83
C LEU A 305 -4.52 -0.79 17.68
N ARG A 306 -3.67 -1.64 17.10
CA ARG A 306 -3.00 -2.77 17.77
C ARG A 306 -1.55 -2.47 18.15
N GLY A 307 -1.04 -1.28 17.81
CA GLY A 307 0.33 -0.83 18.03
C GLY A 307 0.87 -0.02 16.85
N VAL A 308 1.48 1.13 17.12
CA VAL A 308 2.03 2.04 16.10
C VAL A 308 3.12 1.36 15.28
N ASP A 309 4.00 0.61 15.93
CA ASP A 309 5.09 -0.11 15.25
C ASP A 309 4.58 -1.11 14.21
N LYS A 310 3.45 -1.78 14.49
CA LYS A 310 2.83 -2.71 13.53
C LYS A 310 2.31 -2.00 12.28
N ALA A 311 1.83 -0.77 12.43
CA ALA A 311 1.42 0.05 11.29
C ALA A 311 2.65 0.51 10.50
N LYS A 312 3.70 1.01 11.19
CA LYS A 312 4.96 1.41 10.54
C LYS A 312 5.61 0.25 9.80
N ASP A 313 5.63 -0.96 10.37
CA ASP A 313 6.14 -2.16 9.72
C ASP A 313 5.36 -2.50 8.44
N HIS A 314 4.03 -2.43 8.48
CA HIS A 314 3.21 -2.67 7.30
C HIS A 314 3.38 -1.58 6.22
N ILE A 315 3.52 -0.32 6.62
CA ILE A 315 3.82 0.80 5.71
C ILE A 315 5.20 0.59 5.06
N LYS A 316 6.20 0.17 5.83
CA LYS A 316 7.54 -0.20 5.31
C LYS A 316 7.47 -1.38 4.34
N GLU A 317 6.70 -2.42 4.64
CA GLU A 317 6.50 -3.56 3.73
C GLU A 317 5.85 -3.13 2.42
N ARG A 318 4.86 -2.23 2.47
CA ARG A 318 4.26 -1.61 1.27
C ARG A 318 5.27 -0.76 0.50
N GLY A 319 6.16 -0.05 1.19
CA GLY A 319 7.29 0.68 0.62
C GLY A 319 8.41 -0.22 0.08
N GLY A 320 8.25 -1.56 0.13
CA GLY A 320 9.21 -2.52 -0.39
C GLY A 320 10.32 -2.90 0.59
N PHE A 321 10.29 -2.45 1.84
CA PHE A 321 11.27 -2.84 2.84
C PHE A 321 10.89 -4.16 3.53
N LEU A 322 11.85 -5.07 3.66
CA LEU A 322 11.65 -6.30 4.43
C LEU A 322 11.73 -6.00 5.93
N MET A 323 10.73 -6.44 6.68
CA MET A 323 10.65 -6.24 8.13
C MET A 323 10.48 -7.58 8.88
N GLY A 324 10.72 -7.55 10.20
CA GLY A 324 10.61 -8.70 11.09
C GLY A 324 11.38 -9.94 10.61
N ASN A 325 10.71 -11.09 10.58
CA ASN A 325 11.30 -12.36 10.20
C ASN A 325 11.88 -12.38 8.78
N ARG A 326 11.34 -11.57 7.84
CA ARG A 326 11.86 -11.52 6.47
C ARG A 326 13.22 -10.84 6.42
N LYS A 327 13.41 -9.77 7.21
CA LYS A 327 14.71 -9.11 7.34
C LYS A 327 15.74 -10.03 8.01
N VAL A 328 15.35 -10.72 9.08
CA VAL A 328 16.21 -11.71 9.74
C VAL A 328 16.63 -12.81 8.77
N PHE A 329 15.70 -13.30 7.96
CA PHE A 329 15.99 -14.32 6.95
C PHE A 329 16.90 -13.79 5.83
N GLN A 330 16.71 -12.53 5.39
CA GLN A 330 17.64 -11.89 4.45
C GLN A 330 19.06 -11.83 5.02
N SER A 331 19.22 -11.39 6.28
CA SER A 331 20.53 -11.37 6.96
C SER A 331 21.15 -12.76 7.01
N GLN A 332 20.38 -13.78 7.37
CA GLN A 332 20.85 -15.17 7.38
C GLN A 332 21.35 -15.61 5.99
N LEU A 333 20.62 -15.30 4.91
CA LEU A 333 21.05 -15.64 3.55
C LEU A 333 22.34 -14.90 3.16
N LEU A 334 22.51 -13.65 3.57
CA LEU A 334 23.74 -12.89 3.34
C LEU A 334 24.94 -13.51 4.08
N ASP A 335 24.73 -13.98 5.32
CA ASP A 335 25.77 -14.66 6.11
C ASP A 335 26.19 -16.00 5.47
N LEU A 336 25.23 -16.72 4.88
CA LEU A 336 25.49 -17.91 4.05
C LEU A 336 26.18 -17.57 2.71
N GLY A 337 26.20 -16.29 2.35
CA GLY A 337 26.93 -15.75 1.22
C GLY A 337 26.10 -15.60 -0.06
N PHE A 338 24.78 -15.56 0.01
CA PHE A 338 23.93 -15.17 -1.12
C PHE A 338 24.26 -13.74 -1.57
N SER A 339 24.02 -13.44 -2.85
CA SER A 339 24.04 -12.08 -3.35
C SER A 339 22.94 -11.22 -2.68
N LYS A 340 23.18 -9.90 -2.57
CA LYS A 340 22.23 -8.97 -1.96
C LYS A 340 20.86 -9.01 -2.63
N ASP A 341 20.84 -9.11 -3.96
CA ASP A 341 19.62 -9.09 -4.75
C ASP A 341 18.81 -10.37 -4.55
N ASN A 342 19.44 -11.55 -4.67
CA ASN A 342 18.73 -12.81 -4.47
C ASN A 342 18.32 -13.02 -3.01
N ALA A 343 19.14 -12.62 -2.04
CA ALA A 343 18.77 -12.67 -0.63
C ALA A 343 17.48 -11.86 -0.37
N TYR A 344 17.36 -10.68 -0.97
CA TYR A 344 16.15 -9.86 -0.89
C TYR A 344 14.96 -10.54 -1.59
N ILE A 345 15.14 -11.03 -2.82
CA ILE A 345 14.07 -11.68 -3.60
C ILE A 345 13.52 -12.91 -2.86
N ILE A 346 14.42 -13.77 -2.38
CA ILE A 346 14.08 -14.98 -1.64
C ILE A 346 13.35 -14.61 -0.35
N ALA A 347 13.89 -13.67 0.44
CA ALA A 347 13.26 -13.28 1.71
C ALA A 347 11.90 -12.59 1.54
N LYS A 348 11.67 -11.92 0.39
CA LYS A 348 10.37 -11.33 0.04
C LYS A 348 9.33 -12.40 -0.31
N GLN A 349 9.72 -13.40 -1.10
CA GLN A 349 8.80 -14.36 -1.72
C GLN A 349 8.62 -15.64 -0.91
N ALA A 350 9.62 -16.07 -0.15
CA ALA A 350 9.58 -17.31 0.61
C ALA A 350 8.51 -17.27 1.72
N LYS A 351 7.79 -18.38 1.87
CA LYS A 351 6.94 -18.61 3.04
C LYS A 351 7.83 -18.94 4.23
N ARG A 352 7.49 -18.42 5.42
CA ARG A 352 8.25 -18.63 6.67
C ARG A 352 8.56 -20.11 6.96
N SER A 353 7.64 -21.01 6.63
CA SER A 353 7.82 -22.47 6.79
C SER A 353 9.01 -23.01 6.01
N ASN A 354 9.42 -22.37 4.92
CA ASN A 354 10.39 -22.91 3.99
C ASN A 354 11.79 -22.30 4.18
N ASN A 355 11.94 -21.31 5.07
CA ASN A 355 13.22 -20.62 5.29
C ASN A 355 14.35 -21.61 5.61
N HIS A 356 14.10 -22.54 6.53
CA HIS A 356 15.06 -23.57 6.91
C HIS A 356 15.44 -24.48 5.73
N GLN A 357 14.47 -24.89 4.90
CA GLN A 357 14.73 -25.76 3.76
C GLN A 357 15.64 -25.10 2.72
N ILE A 358 15.51 -23.77 2.52
CA ILE A 358 16.35 -23.04 1.57
C ILE A 358 17.78 -22.93 2.09
N SER A 359 17.95 -22.50 3.34
CA SER A 359 19.27 -22.39 3.98
C SER A 359 19.98 -23.74 4.03
N GLU A 360 19.30 -24.77 4.53
CA GLU A 360 19.84 -26.13 4.67
C GLU A 360 20.18 -26.73 3.30
N ALA A 361 19.32 -26.56 2.29
CA ALA A 361 19.61 -27.08 0.95
C ALA A 361 20.84 -26.40 0.31
N PHE A 362 21.02 -25.10 0.54
CA PHE A 362 22.19 -24.37 0.06
C PHE A 362 23.47 -24.85 0.74
N GLU A 363 23.50 -24.88 2.07
CA GLU A 363 24.65 -25.38 2.84
C GLU A 363 24.99 -26.82 2.50
N ASN A 364 23.99 -27.70 2.48
CA ASN A 364 24.18 -29.11 2.14
C ASN A 364 24.73 -29.28 0.72
N SER A 365 24.29 -28.45 -0.24
CA SER A 365 24.81 -28.53 -1.61
C SER A 365 26.29 -28.17 -1.70
N LEU A 366 26.72 -27.14 -0.96
CA LEU A 366 28.13 -26.76 -0.89
C LEU A 366 28.96 -27.80 -0.13
N LYS A 367 28.41 -28.36 0.94
CA LYS A 367 29.03 -29.45 1.69
C LYS A 367 29.23 -30.68 0.81
N VAL A 368 28.21 -31.10 0.06
CA VAL A 368 28.32 -32.24 -0.87
C VAL A 368 29.36 -31.98 -1.95
N ALA A 369 29.42 -30.77 -2.51
CA ALA A 369 30.47 -30.40 -3.46
C ALA A 369 31.89 -30.55 -2.87
N SER A 370 32.06 -30.23 -1.58
CA SER A 370 33.32 -30.38 -0.85
C SER A 370 33.63 -31.84 -0.51
N ASP A 371 32.66 -32.59 0.00
CA ASP A 371 32.81 -34.00 0.42
C ASP A 371 33.10 -34.91 -0.79
N GLU A 372 32.52 -34.60 -1.94
CA GLU A 372 32.69 -35.33 -3.20
C GLU A 372 33.73 -34.68 -4.13
N ILE A 373 34.64 -33.84 -3.59
CA ILE A 373 35.68 -33.16 -4.39
C ILE A 373 36.59 -34.14 -5.14
N ALA A 374 36.89 -35.31 -4.55
CA ALA A 374 37.71 -36.33 -5.21
C ALA A 374 37.07 -36.86 -6.51
N TRP A 375 35.74 -36.73 -6.62
CA TRP A 375 34.96 -37.09 -7.79
C TRP A 375 34.76 -35.91 -8.74
N TYR A 376 34.24 -34.77 -8.29
CA TYR A 376 33.94 -33.66 -9.21
C TYR A 376 35.13 -32.74 -9.53
N ARG A 377 36.18 -32.79 -8.71
CA ARG A 377 37.37 -31.93 -8.79
C ARG A 377 37.05 -30.43 -8.72
N ILE A 378 35.99 -30.09 -7.98
CA ILE A 378 35.54 -28.71 -7.81
C ILE A 378 36.02 -28.20 -6.45
N PRO A 379 36.81 -27.12 -6.39
CA PRO A 379 37.20 -26.51 -5.13
C PRO A 379 35.98 -26.01 -4.34
N PRO A 380 35.97 -26.10 -2.99
CA PRO A 380 34.84 -25.69 -2.16
C PRO A 380 34.48 -24.21 -2.28
N LYS A 381 35.42 -23.36 -2.72
CA LYS A 381 35.22 -21.92 -2.94
C LYS A 381 34.85 -21.56 -4.39
N CYS A 382 34.47 -22.53 -5.21
CA CYS A 382 34.08 -22.29 -6.60
C CYS A 382 32.84 -21.38 -6.67
N GLN A 383 33.04 -20.13 -7.10
CA GLN A 383 31.97 -19.13 -7.20
C GLN A 383 30.87 -19.56 -8.17
N ARG A 384 31.22 -20.29 -9.24
CA ARG A 384 30.25 -20.76 -10.23
C ARG A 384 29.21 -21.69 -9.63
N ILE A 385 29.63 -22.71 -8.87
CA ILE A 385 28.69 -23.62 -8.20
C ILE A 385 27.83 -22.88 -7.18
N LYS A 386 28.44 -21.97 -6.42
CA LYS A 386 27.71 -21.15 -5.46
C LYS A 386 26.58 -20.35 -6.14
N ALA A 387 26.90 -19.68 -7.25
CA ALA A 387 25.92 -18.94 -8.05
C ALA A 387 24.84 -19.84 -8.67
N ASP A 388 25.22 -21.02 -9.18
CA ASP A 388 24.27 -21.96 -9.79
C ASP A 388 23.29 -22.55 -8.75
N VAL A 389 23.78 -22.89 -7.54
CA VAL A 389 22.95 -23.37 -6.43
C VAL A 389 22.04 -22.24 -5.93
N GLU A 390 22.58 -21.03 -5.75
CA GLU A 390 21.81 -19.84 -5.40
C GLU A 390 20.67 -19.55 -6.40
N ALA A 391 20.94 -19.73 -7.70
CA ALA A 391 19.93 -19.60 -8.74
C ALA A 391 18.82 -20.67 -8.61
N GLN A 392 19.15 -21.89 -8.18
CA GLN A 392 18.11 -22.91 -7.88
C GLN A 392 17.30 -22.54 -6.64
N CYS A 393 17.93 -22.02 -5.59
CA CYS A 393 17.24 -21.54 -4.39
C CYS A 393 16.24 -20.42 -4.73
N THR A 394 16.62 -19.51 -5.63
CA THR A 394 15.75 -18.41 -6.08
C THR A 394 14.59 -18.93 -6.94
N LYS A 395 14.85 -19.92 -7.81
CA LYS A 395 13.83 -20.47 -8.73
C LYS A 395 12.82 -21.39 -8.04
N HIS A 396 13.24 -22.14 -7.02
CA HIS A 396 12.47 -23.24 -6.42
C HIS A 396 12.29 -23.09 -4.92
N LEU A 397 11.78 -21.95 -4.45
CA LEU A 397 11.70 -21.60 -3.01
C LEU A 397 11.18 -22.72 -2.08
N SER A 398 10.09 -23.40 -2.45
CA SER A 398 9.47 -24.45 -1.61
C SER A 398 9.92 -25.88 -1.91
N THR A 399 10.60 -26.10 -3.03
CA THR A 399 10.94 -27.44 -3.55
C THR A 399 12.42 -27.57 -3.88
N VAL A 400 13.24 -26.63 -3.43
CA VAL A 400 14.68 -26.57 -3.73
C VAL A 400 15.39 -27.86 -3.34
N ARG A 401 15.07 -28.43 -2.16
CA ARG A 401 15.62 -29.71 -1.69
C ARG A 401 15.30 -30.85 -2.66
N ILE A 402 14.04 -30.97 -3.07
CA ILE A 402 13.58 -31.98 -4.03
C ILE A 402 14.30 -31.80 -5.38
N HIS A 403 14.43 -30.56 -5.85
CA HIS A 403 15.07 -30.28 -7.12
C HIS A 403 16.57 -30.59 -7.11
N LEU A 404 17.28 -30.17 -6.07
CA LEU A 404 18.73 -30.35 -5.96
C LEU A 404 19.09 -31.83 -5.75
N PHE A 405 18.43 -32.50 -4.80
CA PHE A 405 18.81 -33.85 -4.38
C PHE A 405 17.97 -34.93 -5.08
N GLU A 406 16.65 -34.96 -4.88
CA GLU A 406 15.80 -36.05 -5.39
C GLU A 406 15.68 -36.10 -6.92
N ARG A 407 15.71 -34.93 -7.58
CA ARG A 407 15.69 -34.83 -9.05
C ARG A 407 17.08 -34.74 -9.67
N GLY A 408 18.14 -34.89 -8.87
CA GLY A 408 19.53 -34.94 -9.34
C GLY A 408 20.05 -33.65 -10.00
N ARG A 409 19.46 -32.47 -9.76
CA ARG A 409 19.98 -31.23 -10.36
C ARG A 409 21.36 -30.87 -9.83
N LEU A 410 21.66 -31.15 -8.57
CA LEU A 410 22.97 -30.87 -7.99
C LEU A 410 24.07 -31.64 -8.74
N ASN A 411 23.86 -32.95 -8.99
CA ASN A 411 24.77 -33.77 -9.79
C ASN A 411 25.02 -33.12 -11.17
N LYS A 412 23.96 -32.71 -11.86
CA LYS A 412 24.08 -32.04 -13.16
C LYS A 412 24.90 -30.75 -13.09
N LEU A 413 24.71 -29.91 -12.07
CA LEU A 413 25.47 -28.68 -11.88
C LEU A 413 26.96 -28.97 -11.63
N LEU A 414 27.25 -29.94 -10.76
CA LEU A 414 28.62 -30.36 -10.46
C LEU A 414 29.32 -30.94 -11.70
N LEU A 415 28.66 -31.81 -12.47
CA LEU A 415 29.20 -32.31 -13.73
C LEU A 415 29.53 -31.19 -14.72
N GLN A 416 28.67 -30.16 -14.83
CA GLN A 416 28.93 -29.01 -15.71
C GLN A 416 30.08 -28.14 -15.24
N ALA A 417 30.23 -27.95 -13.93
CA ALA A 417 31.34 -27.18 -13.38
C ALA A 417 32.68 -27.91 -13.47
N GLY A 418 32.69 -29.25 -13.47
CA GLY A 418 33.90 -30.06 -13.67
C GLY A 418 34.35 -30.16 -15.14
N LYS A 419 33.47 -29.89 -16.11
CA LYS A 419 33.80 -30.00 -17.55
C LYS A 419 35.07 -29.24 -17.97
N PRO A 420 35.30 -27.97 -17.60
CA PRO A 420 36.51 -27.26 -18.01
C PRO A 420 37.81 -27.97 -17.65
N LEU A 421 37.87 -28.61 -16.46
CA LEU A 421 39.02 -29.41 -16.06
C LEU A 421 39.22 -30.61 -17.00
N ILE A 422 38.12 -31.31 -17.32
CA ILE A 422 38.14 -32.46 -18.24
C ILE A 422 38.64 -32.01 -19.62
N ARG A 423 38.18 -30.86 -20.13
CA ARG A 423 38.64 -30.31 -21.42
C ARG A 423 40.15 -30.07 -21.42
N LYS A 424 40.63 -29.32 -20.43
CA LYS A 424 42.05 -28.99 -20.27
C LYS A 424 42.91 -30.25 -20.21
N TYR A 425 42.45 -31.27 -19.48
CA TYR A 425 43.18 -32.54 -19.38
C TYR A 425 43.16 -33.34 -20.69
N LEU A 426 42.04 -33.39 -21.40
CA LEU A 426 41.95 -34.06 -22.70
C LEU A 426 42.84 -33.39 -23.75
N GLU A 427 42.88 -32.05 -23.79
CA GLU A 427 43.75 -31.27 -24.68
C GLU A 427 45.23 -31.54 -24.35
N LYS A 428 45.60 -31.59 -23.06
CA LYS A 428 46.97 -31.93 -22.63
C LYS A 428 47.40 -33.33 -23.08
N VAL A 429 46.50 -34.31 -23.05
CA VAL A 429 46.84 -35.72 -23.34
C VAL A 429 46.82 -36.03 -24.83
N TYR A 430 45.83 -35.52 -25.56
CA TYR A 430 45.59 -35.90 -26.96
C TYR A 430 45.78 -34.75 -27.96
N GLY A 431 46.07 -33.54 -27.48
CA GLY A 431 46.28 -32.32 -28.28
C GLY A 431 45.02 -31.46 -28.45
N ASP A 432 45.23 -30.20 -28.84
CA ASP A 432 44.20 -29.16 -28.87
C ASP A 432 43.00 -29.47 -29.80
N LYS A 433 43.23 -30.27 -30.85
CA LYS A 433 42.21 -30.65 -31.85
C LYS A 433 41.23 -31.72 -31.38
N VAL A 434 41.36 -32.24 -30.17
CA VAL A 434 40.46 -33.28 -29.63
C VAL A 434 39.03 -32.77 -29.47
N SER A 435 38.89 -31.47 -29.22
CA SER A 435 37.60 -30.78 -29.16
C SER A 435 36.86 -30.77 -30.51
N GLU A 436 37.56 -30.89 -31.63
CA GLU A 436 37.00 -30.91 -33.00
C GLU A 436 36.46 -32.29 -33.41
N LEU A 437 36.78 -33.35 -32.65
CA LEU A 437 36.34 -34.71 -32.97
C LEU A 437 34.83 -34.85 -32.84
N HIS A 438 34.19 -35.50 -33.81
CA HIS A 438 32.75 -35.81 -33.76
C HIS A 438 32.32 -36.59 -32.50
N CYS A 439 33.23 -37.35 -31.89
CA CYS A 439 32.97 -38.11 -30.67
C CYS A 439 33.30 -37.38 -29.37
N TYR A 440 33.71 -36.10 -29.42
CA TYR A 440 34.19 -35.34 -28.26
C TYR A 440 33.18 -35.31 -27.10
N PHE A 441 31.88 -35.17 -27.39
CA PHE A 441 30.84 -35.17 -26.35
C PHE A 441 30.79 -36.48 -25.53
N ARG A 442 31.27 -37.60 -26.08
CA ARG A 442 31.40 -38.89 -25.36
C ARG A 442 32.66 -38.95 -24.51
N LEU A 443 33.68 -38.17 -24.85
CA LEU A 443 34.94 -38.03 -24.10
C LEU A 443 34.80 -37.04 -22.94
N GLU A 444 34.02 -35.99 -23.10
CA GLU A 444 33.81 -34.92 -22.12
C GLU A 444 32.92 -35.36 -20.94
N THR A 445 33.26 -36.48 -20.33
CA THR A 445 32.57 -37.05 -19.17
C THR A 445 33.59 -37.41 -18.10
N ILE A 446 33.15 -37.29 -16.85
CA ILE A 446 34.05 -37.48 -15.70
C ILE A 446 34.52 -38.94 -15.56
N HIS A 447 33.71 -39.90 -16.00
CA HIS A 447 34.08 -41.30 -16.07
C HIS A 447 35.24 -41.54 -17.05
N GLN A 448 35.24 -40.87 -18.21
CA GLN A 448 36.34 -41.01 -19.18
C GLN A 448 37.60 -40.32 -18.69
N TYR A 449 37.47 -39.18 -18.01
CA TYR A 449 38.57 -38.55 -17.29
C TYR A 449 39.24 -39.53 -16.31
N TYR A 450 38.46 -40.26 -15.51
CA TYR A 450 39.01 -41.23 -14.56
C TYR A 450 39.60 -42.48 -15.19
N LYS A 451 39.03 -42.98 -16.28
CA LYS A 451 39.68 -44.04 -17.05
C LYS A 451 41.04 -43.57 -17.58
N LEU A 452 41.12 -42.35 -18.11
CA LEU A 452 42.37 -41.82 -18.63
C LEU A 452 43.40 -41.61 -17.51
N LYS A 453 42.97 -41.13 -16.34
CA LYS A 453 43.82 -41.05 -15.13
C LYS A 453 44.32 -42.41 -14.66
N PHE A 454 43.53 -43.46 -14.80
CA PHE A 454 43.98 -44.82 -14.52
C PHE A 454 45.18 -45.19 -15.41
N PHE A 455 45.10 -44.97 -16.73
CA PHE A 455 46.21 -45.29 -17.63
C PHE A 455 47.47 -44.44 -17.35
N GLU A 456 47.30 -43.14 -17.04
CA GLU A 456 48.40 -42.26 -16.63
C GLU A 456 49.17 -42.81 -15.42
N TYR A 457 48.46 -43.26 -14.39
CA TYR A 457 49.09 -43.68 -13.13
C TYR A 457 49.51 -45.15 -13.05
N HIS A 458 48.90 -46.04 -13.85
CA HIS A 458 49.07 -47.49 -13.69
C HIS A 458 49.72 -48.19 -14.90
N ASP A 459 49.42 -47.77 -16.13
CA ASP A 459 49.82 -48.50 -17.35
C ASP A 459 50.93 -47.78 -18.13
N GLY A 460 51.02 -46.45 -18.00
CA GLY A 460 52.03 -45.62 -18.68
C GLY A 460 51.81 -45.48 -20.19
N GLN A 461 51.08 -46.41 -20.83
CA GLN A 461 50.61 -46.32 -22.20
C GLN A 461 49.21 -45.72 -22.25
N ILE A 462 49.10 -44.53 -22.84
CA ILE A 462 47.82 -43.84 -22.99
C ILE A 462 47.06 -44.46 -24.18
N PRO A 463 45.81 -44.93 -23.99
CA PRO A 463 45.02 -45.51 -25.07
C PRO A 463 44.60 -44.44 -26.07
N SER A 464 44.36 -44.81 -27.33
CA SER A 464 43.76 -43.91 -28.31
C SER A 464 42.34 -43.50 -27.91
N VAL A 465 41.85 -42.39 -28.47
CA VAL A 465 40.46 -41.91 -28.26
C VAL A 465 39.43 -43.01 -28.55
N SER A 466 39.61 -43.81 -29.61
CA SER A 466 38.68 -44.89 -29.93
C SER A 466 38.71 -46.01 -28.90
N GLU A 467 39.87 -46.36 -28.36
CA GLU A 467 40.01 -47.43 -27.37
C GLU A 467 39.37 -47.01 -26.06
N LEU A 468 39.64 -45.79 -25.58
CA LEU A 468 39.09 -45.27 -24.33
C LEU A 468 37.55 -45.31 -24.32
N ILE A 469 36.91 -44.90 -25.41
CA ILE A 469 35.45 -44.88 -25.54
C ILE A 469 34.87 -46.30 -25.59
N LYS A 470 35.57 -47.25 -26.22
CA LYS A 470 35.10 -48.65 -26.39
C LYS A 470 35.11 -49.46 -25.10
N VAL A 471 35.99 -49.13 -24.15
CA VAL A 471 36.04 -49.83 -22.86
C VAL A 471 34.78 -49.55 -22.05
N SER A 472 33.93 -50.58 -21.86
CA SER A 472 32.74 -50.47 -21.02
C SER A 472 33.09 -50.40 -19.53
N ARG A 473 32.18 -49.90 -18.67
CA ARG A 473 32.38 -49.87 -17.21
C ARG A 473 32.58 -51.28 -16.62
N LYS A 474 31.82 -52.27 -17.11
CA LYS A 474 31.95 -53.68 -16.71
C LYS A 474 33.33 -54.26 -17.03
N GLN A 475 33.85 -53.99 -18.23
CA GLN A 475 35.20 -54.43 -18.61
C GLN A 475 36.27 -53.69 -17.83
N PHE A 476 36.07 -52.40 -17.57
CA PHE A 476 37.02 -51.58 -16.82
C PHE A 476 37.14 -52.02 -15.35
N GLN A 477 36.06 -52.55 -14.76
CA GLN A 477 36.04 -52.96 -13.35
C GLN A 477 37.13 -54.00 -13.02
N SER A 478 37.31 -55.04 -13.84
CA SER A 478 38.34 -56.06 -13.60
C SER A 478 39.75 -55.47 -13.72
N THR A 479 39.98 -54.63 -14.72
CA THR A 479 41.24 -53.89 -14.90
C THR A 479 41.54 -52.99 -13.71
N LEU A 480 40.53 -52.28 -13.20
CA LEU A 480 40.67 -51.36 -12.08
C LEU A 480 41.03 -52.09 -10.78
N LEU A 481 40.39 -53.24 -10.51
CA LEU A 481 40.72 -54.07 -9.34
C LEU A 481 42.15 -54.61 -9.40
N GLN A 482 42.63 -55.00 -10.58
CA GLN A 482 44.01 -55.44 -10.77
C GLN A 482 45.01 -54.29 -10.60
N GLY A 483 44.69 -53.12 -11.16
CA GLY A 483 45.51 -51.91 -10.99
C GLY A 483 45.58 -51.46 -9.53
N TYR A 484 44.46 -51.51 -8.79
CA TYR A 484 44.45 -51.24 -7.36
C TYR A 484 45.41 -52.13 -6.56
N LYS A 485 45.34 -53.46 -6.76
CA LYS A 485 46.26 -54.41 -6.08
C LYS A 485 47.73 -54.10 -6.40
N THR A 486 48.02 -53.84 -7.67
CA THR A 486 49.37 -53.51 -8.14
C THR A 486 49.86 -52.20 -7.53
N PHE A 487 48.98 -51.20 -7.42
CA PHE A 487 49.28 -49.91 -6.81
C PHE A 487 49.62 -50.03 -5.32
N LEU A 488 48.84 -50.80 -4.56
CA LEU A 488 49.13 -51.06 -3.14
C LEU A 488 50.48 -51.75 -2.96
N GLN A 489 50.79 -52.76 -3.80
CA GLN A 489 52.08 -53.45 -3.76
C GLN A 489 53.25 -52.52 -4.10
N LYS A 490 53.13 -51.74 -5.17
CA LYS A 490 54.16 -50.78 -5.62
C LYS A 490 54.43 -49.70 -4.58
N LYS A 491 53.38 -49.21 -3.91
CA LYS A 491 53.48 -48.16 -2.88
C LYS A 491 53.68 -48.70 -1.46
N ARG A 492 53.68 -50.02 -1.28
CA ARG A 492 53.78 -50.72 0.01
C ARG A 492 52.76 -50.19 1.03
N LEU A 493 51.50 -50.15 0.62
CA LEU A 493 50.39 -49.64 1.43
C LEU A 493 49.57 -50.79 2.01
N ASP A 494 49.21 -50.66 3.28
CA ASP A 494 48.21 -51.49 3.94
C ASP A 494 46.96 -50.65 4.24
N ILE A 495 45.79 -51.15 3.86
CA ILE A 495 44.52 -50.43 3.97
C ILE A 495 43.76 -50.97 5.17
N PRO A 496 43.58 -50.16 6.24
CA PRO A 496 42.87 -50.61 7.42
C PRO A 496 41.46 -51.09 7.08
N SER A 497 41.06 -52.22 7.67
CA SER A 497 39.71 -52.80 7.47
C SER A 497 38.59 -51.81 7.84
N SER A 498 38.84 -50.94 8.83
CA SER A 498 37.94 -49.86 9.24
C SER A 498 37.75 -48.80 8.16
N LEU A 499 38.81 -48.43 7.44
CA LEU A 499 38.74 -47.49 6.32
C LEU A 499 37.99 -48.12 5.14
N TYR A 500 38.32 -49.37 4.79
CA TYR A 500 37.66 -50.09 3.71
C TYR A 500 36.14 -50.21 3.96
N LYS A 501 35.76 -50.61 5.18
CA LYS A 501 34.36 -50.70 5.60
C LYS A 501 33.65 -49.35 5.50
N ALA A 502 34.27 -48.27 5.99
CA ALA A 502 33.68 -46.93 5.91
C ALA A 502 33.45 -46.47 4.46
N VAL A 503 34.39 -46.74 3.55
CA VAL A 503 34.26 -46.40 2.13
C VAL A 503 33.20 -47.25 1.42
N SER A 504 33.10 -48.54 1.79
CA SER A 504 32.12 -49.47 1.26
C SER A 504 30.68 -49.12 1.67
N GLU A 505 30.48 -48.71 2.93
CA GLU A 505 29.17 -48.33 3.46
C GLU A 505 28.71 -46.94 2.99
N HIS A 506 29.65 -46.05 2.67
CA HIS A 506 29.32 -44.70 2.22
C HIS A 506 28.76 -44.70 0.79
N LYS A 507 27.58 -44.10 0.62
CA LYS A 507 26.95 -43.84 -0.67
C LYS A 507 26.98 -42.34 -0.97
N SER A 508 27.31 -42.02 -2.22
CA SER A 508 27.21 -40.68 -2.79
C SER A 508 25.84 -40.05 -2.53
N THR A 509 25.83 -38.79 -2.09
CA THR A 509 24.60 -38.01 -1.91
C THR A 509 24.00 -37.58 -3.25
N THR A 510 24.83 -37.46 -4.29
CA THR A 510 24.39 -37.08 -5.63
C THR A 510 24.06 -38.27 -6.55
N GLU A 511 24.02 -39.48 -5.99
CA GLU A 511 23.78 -40.74 -6.70
C GLU A 511 24.63 -40.91 -7.97
N TRP A 512 25.89 -40.44 -7.97
CA TRP A 512 26.78 -40.59 -9.13
C TRP A 512 27.29 -42.03 -9.30
N GLU A 513 27.25 -42.82 -8.23
CA GLU A 513 27.73 -44.21 -8.20
C GLU A 513 26.88 -45.11 -9.09
N ASP A 514 27.50 -45.75 -10.08
CA ASP A 514 26.86 -46.78 -10.90
C ASP A 514 26.93 -48.16 -10.24
N THR A 515 26.25 -49.15 -10.82
CA THR A 515 26.24 -50.53 -10.31
C THR A 515 27.61 -51.24 -10.36
N TYR A 516 28.60 -50.64 -11.03
CA TYR A 516 29.95 -51.18 -11.18
C TYR A 516 30.99 -50.46 -10.33
N THR A 517 30.59 -49.39 -9.61
CA THR A 517 31.49 -48.60 -8.78
C THR A 517 31.89 -49.40 -7.54
N THR A 518 33.19 -49.59 -7.33
CA THR A 518 33.72 -50.40 -6.21
C THR A 518 34.38 -49.55 -5.13
N PRO A 519 34.53 -50.04 -3.89
CA PRO A 519 35.28 -49.34 -2.84
C PRO A 519 36.73 -49.03 -3.24
N GLU A 520 37.36 -49.91 -4.02
CA GLU A 520 38.70 -49.73 -4.57
C GLU A 520 38.76 -48.54 -5.53
N GLU A 521 37.76 -48.37 -6.40
CA GLU A 521 37.65 -47.19 -7.26
C GLU A 521 37.55 -45.92 -6.42
N LYS A 522 36.69 -45.90 -5.40
CA LYS A 522 36.54 -44.75 -4.49
C LYS A 522 37.85 -44.37 -3.80
N LEU A 523 38.65 -45.37 -3.39
CA LEU A 523 39.98 -45.15 -2.80
C LEU A 523 40.98 -44.63 -3.84
N LEU A 524 41.03 -45.22 -5.03
CA LEU A 524 41.90 -44.77 -6.13
C LEU A 524 41.63 -43.32 -6.51
N LEU A 525 40.35 -42.92 -6.60
CA LEU A 525 39.97 -41.53 -6.89
C LEU A 525 40.56 -40.54 -5.89
N ARG A 526 40.56 -40.90 -4.60
CA ARG A 526 41.17 -40.10 -3.52
C ARG A 526 42.69 -40.10 -3.60
N PHE A 527 43.31 -41.24 -3.89
CA PHE A 527 44.76 -41.29 -4.10
C PHE A 527 45.21 -40.44 -5.29
N TRP A 528 44.53 -40.56 -6.42
CA TRP A 528 44.80 -39.74 -7.61
C TRP A 528 44.58 -38.26 -7.31
N PHE A 529 43.56 -37.91 -6.52
CA PHE A 529 43.36 -36.53 -6.07
C PHE A 529 44.56 -35.99 -5.31
N LEU A 530 45.10 -36.75 -4.37
CA LEU A 530 46.30 -36.37 -3.62
C LEU A 530 47.53 -36.24 -4.55
N MET A 531 47.72 -37.20 -5.45
CA MET A 531 48.83 -37.21 -6.40
C MET A 531 48.78 -36.05 -7.39
N ASP A 532 47.59 -35.71 -7.90
CA ASP A 532 47.38 -34.54 -8.78
C ASP A 532 47.76 -33.22 -8.07
N HIS A 533 47.78 -33.18 -6.73
CA HIS A 533 48.21 -32.03 -5.93
C HIS A 533 49.62 -32.20 -5.34
N GLY A 534 50.44 -33.09 -5.90
CA GLY A 534 51.85 -33.26 -5.52
C GLY A 534 52.07 -34.06 -4.22
N VAL A 535 51.03 -34.59 -3.59
CA VAL A 535 51.17 -35.38 -2.37
C VAL A 535 51.70 -36.77 -2.70
N THR A 536 52.81 -37.15 -2.07
CA THR A 536 53.33 -38.51 -2.16
C THR A 536 52.50 -39.45 -1.29
N VAL A 537 51.74 -40.35 -1.92
CA VAL A 537 50.96 -41.38 -1.22
C VAL A 537 51.89 -42.40 -0.55
N ASN A 538 51.83 -42.46 0.78
CA ASN A 538 52.54 -43.42 1.64
C ASN A 538 51.64 -43.84 2.82
N GLN A 539 52.11 -44.77 3.66
CA GLN A 539 51.31 -45.29 4.78
C GLN A 539 50.88 -44.19 5.76
N LYS A 540 51.72 -43.17 6.01
CA LYS A 540 51.37 -42.05 6.90
C LYS A 540 50.13 -41.29 6.42
N VAL A 541 49.97 -41.13 5.10
CA VAL A 541 48.78 -40.50 4.51
C VAL A 541 47.55 -41.36 4.75
N VAL A 542 47.65 -42.68 4.60
CA VAL A 542 46.55 -43.62 4.90
C VAL A 542 46.15 -43.52 6.38
N ASP A 543 47.14 -43.56 7.27
CA ASP A 543 46.94 -43.56 8.72
C ASP A 543 46.39 -42.21 9.24
N SER A 544 46.65 -41.11 8.52
CA SER A 544 46.13 -39.77 8.85
C SER A 544 44.60 -39.68 8.83
N GLY A 545 43.93 -40.63 8.16
CA GLY A 545 42.48 -40.66 8.02
C GLY A 545 41.91 -39.73 6.95
N VAL A 546 42.74 -39.03 6.16
CA VAL A 546 42.29 -38.13 5.08
C VAL A 546 41.48 -38.85 3.98
N LEU A 547 41.61 -40.17 3.88
CA LEU A 547 40.89 -40.98 2.90
C LEU A 547 39.47 -41.37 3.34
N LYS A 548 39.08 -41.08 4.59
CA LYS A 548 37.74 -41.40 5.08
C LYS A 548 36.67 -40.56 4.36
N PRO A 549 35.47 -41.12 4.12
CA PRO A 549 34.33 -40.33 3.66
C PRO A 549 34.06 -39.13 4.58
N GLY A 550 33.79 -37.95 4.00
CA GLY A 550 33.60 -36.69 4.74
C GLY A 550 34.88 -36.05 5.30
N ALA A 551 36.05 -36.64 5.11
CA ALA A 551 37.31 -35.97 5.43
C ALA A 551 37.58 -34.83 4.43
N ASP A 552 38.03 -33.69 4.94
CA ASP A 552 38.36 -32.51 4.14
C ASP A 552 39.72 -32.68 3.44
N ILE A 553 39.71 -33.48 2.39
CA ILE A 553 40.88 -33.79 1.56
C ILE A 553 41.44 -32.53 0.86
N TRP A 554 40.62 -31.49 0.68
CA TRP A 554 41.04 -30.22 0.09
C TRP A 554 41.91 -29.41 1.05
N ASN A 555 41.49 -29.26 2.31
CA ASN A 555 42.30 -28.57 3.31
C ASN A 555 43.61 -29.32 3.60
N PHE A 556 43.65 -30.64 3.44
CA PHE A 556 44.89 -31.41 3.53
C PHE A 556 45.92 -31.02 2.45
N VAL A 557 45.48 -30.77 1.20
CA VAL A 557 46.39 -30.44 0.08
C VAL A 557 46.75 -28.96 -0.02
N LYS A 558 45.92 -28.05 0.51
CA LYS A 558 46.13 -26.58 0.47
C LYS A 558 47.48 -26.09 1.01
N GLY A 559 48.14 -26.87 1.86
CA GLY A 559 49.46 -26.53 2.40
C GLY A 559 50.63 -26.87 1.47
N GLN A 560 50.38 -27.42 0.27
CA GLN A 560 51.41 -27.98 -0.62
C GLN A 560 51.48 -27.36 -2.03
N GLY A 561 50.73 -26.28 -2.31
CA GLY A 561 50.77 -25.52 -3.58
C GLY A 561 49.38 -25.11 -4.08
N GLU A 562 49.27 -23.98 -4.79
CA GLU A 562 47.97 -23.39 -5.21
C GLU A 562 47.37 -23.99 -6.50
N GLU A 563 48.10 -24.81 -7.24
CA GLU A 563 47.61 -25.37 -8.50
C GLU A 563 47.58 -26.89 -8.46
N CYS A 564 46.40 -27.46 -8.76
CA CYS A 564 46.27 -28.84 -9.18
C CYS A 564 47.23 -29.02 -10.38
N ASN A 565 48.26 -29.88 -10.26
CA ASN A 565 49.29 -30.12 -11.30
C ASN A 565 48.73 -30.87 -12.53
N SER A 566 47.40 -30.94 -12.65
CA SER A 566 46.65 -31.54 -13.75
C SER A 566 46.72 -30.70 -15.02
#